data_AF-A0A7S6LYB7-F1
#
_entry.id   AF-A0A7S6LYB7-F1
#
_cell.length_a   1.000
_cell.length_b   1.000
_cell.length_c   1.000
_cell.angle_alpha   90.00
_cell.angle_beta   90.00
_cell.angle_gamma   90.00
#
_symmetry.space_group_name_H-M   'P 1'
#
loop_
_entity.id
_entity.type
_entity.pdbx_description
1 polymer ?
#
loop_
_entity_poly.entity_id
_entity_poly.type
_entity_poly.pdbx_seq_one_letter_code
_entity_poly.pdbx_strand_id
1 'polypeptide(L)' 'MSQITLYLDDEIQALIEQRAKASGLSKSRWVAEFITKYATQEWPQDCLELAGRFVDFPLREEANPLPADTPRLEF' A
#
# COMPACT_ATOMS: atom_id res chain seq x y z
N MET A 1 24.68 0.51 -11.41
CA MET A 1 23.48 1.12 -10.80
C MET A 1 22.83 1.99 -11.85
N SER A 2 21.54 1.83 -12.08
CA SER A 2 20.79 2.67 -13.02
C SER A 2 20.42 3.99 -12.35
N GLN A 3 20.60 5.10 -13.06
CA GLN A 3 20.23 6.44 -12.58
C GLN A 3 18.96 6.89 -13.31
N ILE A 4 18.03 7.50 -12.57
CA ILE A 4 16.81 8.09 -13.10
C ILE A 4 16.77 9.55 -12.65
N THR A 5 16.44 10.47 -13.57
CA THR A 5 16.18 11.87 -13.26
C THR A 5 14.67 12.09 -13.30
N LEU A 6 14.08 12.51 -12.17
CA LEU A 6 12.67 12.88 -12.08
C LEU A 6 12.55 14.41 -12.04
N TYR A 7 11.59 14.95 -12.78
CA TYR A 7 11.11 16.32 -12.56
C TYR A 7 10.04 16.28 -11.48
N LEU A 8 10.24 17.08 -10.44
CA LEU A 8 9.34 17.20 -9.30
C LEU A 8 9.03 18.68 -9.13
N ASP A 9 7.78 18.99 -8.80
CA ASP A 9 7.42 20.31 -8.29
C ASP A 9 7.91 20.49 -6.84
N ASP A 10 7.87 21.75 -6.38
CA ASP A 10 8.36 22.12 -5.05
C ASP A 10 7.57 21.44 -3.91
N GLU A 11 6.28 21.17 -4.10
CA GLU A 11 5.43 20.52 -3.09
C GLU A 11 5.85 19.06 -2.90
N ILE A 12 6.06 18.34 -3.99
CA ILE A 12 6.54 16.96 -3.96
C ILE A 12 7.96 16.89 -3.41
N GLN A 13 8.83 17.83 -3.76
CA GLN A 13 10.19 17.87 -3.19
C GLN A 13 10.16 18.05 -1.66
N ALA A 14 9.35 18.98 -1.15
CA ALA A 14 9.18 19.19 0.28
C ALA A 14 8.62 17.95 1.00
N LEU A 15 7.68 17.25 0.36
CA LEU A 15 7.13 16.01 0.89
C LEU A 15 8.21 14.93 1.03
N ILE A 16 9.02 14.71 -0.01
CA ILE A 16 10.12 13.73 0.02
C ILE A 16 11.10 14.07 1.14
N GLU A 17 11.47 15.33 1.29
CA GLU A 17 12.39 15.78 2.35
C GLU A 17 11.84 15.50 3.74
N GLN A 18 10.58 15.86 3.98
CA GLN A 18 9.93 15.64 5.26
C GLN A 18 9.86 14.15 5.60
N ARG A 19 9.45 13.31 4.64
CA ARG A 19 9.27 11.88 4.84
C ARG A 19 10.61 11.14 5.01
N ALA A 20 11.61 11.48 4.19
CA ALA A 20 12.96 10.92 4.32
C ALA A 20 13.57 11.26 5.69
N LYS A 21 13.40 12.50 6.16
CA LYS A 21 13.84 12.93 7.50
C LYS A 21 13.10 12.18 8.61
N ALA A 22 11.78 12.03 8.50
CA ALA A 22 10.98 11.29 9.49
C ALA A 22 11.37 9.81 9.58
N SER A 23 11.76 9.18 8.47
CA SER A 23 12.21 7.79 8.43
C SER A 23 13.72 7.61 8.73
N GLY A 24 14.49 8.71 8.87
CA GLY A 24 15.95 8.67 9.05
C GLY A 24 16.71 8.14 7.83
N LEU A 25 16.12 8.20 6.62
CA LEU A 25 16.71 7.71 5.38
C LEU A 25 17.20 8.87 4.50
N SER A 26 18.15 8.61 3.61
CA SER A 26 18.45 9.57 2.54
C SER A 26 17.28 9.69 1.57
N LYS A 27 17.15 10.83 0.89
CA LYS A 27 16.08 11.08 -0.08
C LYS A 27 16.03 9.99 -1.16
N SER A 28 17.18 9.65 -1.75
CA SER A 28 17.29 8.62 -2.79
C SER A 28 16.88 7.24 -2.30
N ARG A 29 17.30 6.86 -1.08
CA ARG A 29 16.91 5.57 -0.49
C ARG A 29 15.41 5.54 -0.17
N TRP A 30 14.87 6.63 0.38
CA TRP A 30 13.45 6.74 0.66
C TRP A 30 12.60 6.61 -0.60
N VAL A 31 12.99 7.29 -1.69
CA VAL A 31 12.29 7.18 -2.99
C VAL A 31 12.38 5.77 -3.56
N ALA A 32 13.53 5.10 -3.46
CA ALA A 32 13.66 3.72 -3.93
C ALA A 32 12.74 2.76 -3.17
N GLU A 33 12.73 2.82 -1.82
CA GLU A 33 11.84 2.03 -0.96
C GLU A 33 10.36 2.35 -1.25
N PHE A 34 10.03 3.62 -1.47
CA PHE A 34 8.70 4.06 -1.84
C PHE A 34 8.26 3.42 -3.17
N ILE A 35 9.08 3.49 -4.21
CA ILE A 35 8.78 2.86 -5.51
C ILE A 35 8.62 1.35 -5.33
N THR A 36 9.52 0.68 -4.61
CA THR A 36 9.43 -0.75 -4.36
C THR A 36 8.11 -1.11 -3.68
N LYS A 37 7.70 -0.38 -2.64
CA LYS A 37 6.46 -0.61 -1.90
C LYS A 37 5.19 -0.51 -2.77
N TYR A 38 5.17 0.41 -3.74
CA TYR A 38 4.01 0.58 -4.62
C TYR A 38 4.08 -0.27 -5.90
N ALA A 39 5.29 -0.65 -6.32
CA ALA A 39 5.51 -1.57 -7.44
C ALA A 39 5.19 -3.02 -7.05
N THR A 40 5.41 -3.37 -5.78
CA THR A 40 4.93 -4.63 -5.23
C THR A 40 3.43 -4.51 -4.98
N GLN A 41 2.63 -5.27 -5.74
CA GLN A 41 1.18 -5.43 -5.50
C GLN A 41 0.92 -6.31 -4.27
N GLU A 42 1.72 -6.12 -3.23
CA GLU A 42 1.68 -6.91 -2.01
C GLU A 42 0.79 -6.21 -0.99
N TRP A 43 0.07 -7.01 -0.22
CA TRP A 43 -0.72 -6.48 0.88
C TRP A 43 0.21 -5.91 1.95
N PRO A 44 -0.13 -4.75 2.57
CA PRO A 44 0.62 -4.24 3.70
C PRO A 44 0.76 -5.30 4.79
N GLN A 45 1.92 -5.35 5.46
CA GLN A 45 2.15 -6.32 6.53
C GLN A 45 1.08 -6.23 7.63
N ASP A 46 0.66 -5.02 8.00
CA ASP A 46 -0.43 -4.81 8.98
C ASP A 46 -1.75 -5.51 8.56
N CYS A 47 -2.04 -5.57 7.25
CA CYS A 47 -3.22 -6.28 6.73
C CYS A 47 -3.04 -7.80 6.82
N LEU A 48 -1.83 -8.30 6.56
CA LEU A 48 -1.51 -9.73 6.70
C LEU A 48 -1.54 -10.16 8.17
N GLU A 49 -1.02 -9.34 9.07
CA GLU A 49 -1.01 -9.60 10.52
C GLU A 49 -2.41 -9.57 11.15
N LEU A 50 -3.37 -8.93 10.48
CA LEU A 50 -4.77 -8.91 10.88
C LEU A 50 -5.48 -10.25 10.55
N ALA A 51 -4.95 -11.05 9.63
CA ALA A 51 -5.53 -12.33 9.26
C ALA A 51 -5.61 -13.27 10.49
N GLY A 52 -6.82 -13.75 10.81
CA GLY A 52 -7.05 -14.63 11.96
C GLY A 52 -7.02 -13.95 13.33
N ARG A 53 -6.86 -12.62 13.42
CA ARG A 53 -6.95 -11.87 14.70
C ARG A 53 -8.37 -11.69 15.22
N PHE A 54 -9.36 -11.86 14.34
CA PHE A 54 -10.77 -11.75 14.69
C PHE A 54 -11.25 -13.07 15.30
N VAL A 55 -11.33 -13.12 16.62
CA VAL A 55 -11.71 -14.32 17.39
C VAL A 55 -13.14 -14.78 17.06
N ASP A 56 -14.06 -13.83 16.90
CA ASP A 56 -15.46 -14.09 16.55
C ASP A 56 -15.71 -14.07 15.03
N PHE A 57 -14.66 -14.12 14.20
CA PHE A 57 -14.87 -14.18 12.76
C PHE A 57 -15.50 -15.52 12.39
N PRO A 58 -16.70 -15.52 11.77
CA PRO A 58 -17.35 -16.77 11.40
C PRO A 58 -16.56 -17.41 10.25
N LEU A 59 -15.63 -18.30 10.59
CA LEU A 59 -15.00 -19.21 9.65
C LEU A 59 -16.12 -20.07 9.04
N ARG A 60 -16.40 -19.89 7.75
CA ARG A 60 -17.46 -20.64 7.07
C ARG A 60 -16.99 -22.10 6.92
N GLU A 61 -17.60 -23.02 7.68
CA GLU A 61 -17.45 -24.47 7.44
C GLU A 61 -18.16 -24.91 6.17
N GLU A 62 -19.25 -24.22 5.79
CA GLU A 62 -20.02 -24.49 4.58
C GLU A 62 -20.29 -23.18 3.81
N ALA A 63 -20.05 -23.22 2.50
CA ALA A 63 -20.30 -22.08 1.64
C ALA A 63 -21.81 -21.92 1.42
N ASN A 64 -22.47 -21.06 2.19
CA ASN A 64 -23.80 -20.56 1.82
C ASN A 64 -23.73 -19.98 0.39
N PRO A 65 -24.76 -20.22 -0.45
CA PRO A 65 -24.79 -19.67 -1.79
C PRO A 65 -24.64 -18.15 -1.72
N LEU A 66 -23.70 -17.62 -2.52
CA LEU A 66 -23.48 -16.19 -2.61
C LEU A 66 -24.77 -15.53 -3.14
N PRO A 67 -25.16 -14.36 -2.60
CA PRO A 67 -26.25 -13.59 -3.18
C PRO A 67 -25.93 -13.22 -4.64
N ALA A 68 -26.96 -13.00 -5.45
CA ALA A 68 -26.78 -12.58 -6.83
C ALA A 68 -26.02 -11.24 -6.90
N ASP A 69 -25.12 -11.12 -7.88
CA ASP A 69 -24.35 -9.89 -8.11
C ASP A 69 -25.30 -8.70 -8.33
N THR A 70 -25.07 -7.63 -7.59
CA THR A 70 -25.77 -6.36 -7.81
C THR A 70 -25.14 -5.61 -8.98
N PRO A 71 -25.93 -4.93 -9.83
CA PRO A 71 -25.38 -4.14 -10.93
C PRO A 71 -24.48 -3.02 -10.40
N ARG A 72 -23.37 -2.76 -11.12
CA ARG A 72 -22.46 -1.66 -10.81
C ARG A 72 -23.22 -0.33 -11.00
N LEU A 73 -23.20 0.52 -9.97
CA LEU A 73 -23.71 1.89 -10.10
C LEU A 73 -22.74 2.69 -10.98
N GLU A 74 -23.24 3.21 -12.09
CA GLU A 74 -22.51 4.16 -12.94
C GLU A 74 -22.78 5.58 -12.40
N PHE A 75 -21.72 6.37 -12.22
CA PHE A 75 -21.77 7.78 -11.81
C PHE A 75 -21.36 8.67 -12.96
#